data_AF-A0A661Z6B7-F1
#
_entry.id   AF-A0A661Z6B7-F1
#
_cell.length_a   1.000
_cell.length_b   1.000
_cell.length_c   1.000
_cell.angle_alpha   90.00
_cell.angle_beta   90.00
_cell.angle_gamma   90.00
#
_symmetry.space_group_name_H-M   'P 1'
#
loop_
_entity.id
_entity.type
_entity.pdbx_description
1 polymer ?
#
loop_
_entity_poly.entity_id
_entity_poly.type
_entity_poly.pdbx_seq_one_letter_code
_entity_poly.pdbx_strand_id
1 'polypeptide(L)'
;MNRILLAFTLLVFLHSISLGQKSKSNTILTIDENKFSLEEFMYVYNKNNTNSSKVESKNVDDYMNLYVNFRLKVKEAEDRGMDTSAAFIKELAGYRTQLAKPYLTDKSVDE
;
A
#
# COMPACT_ATOMS: atom_id res chain seq x y z
N MET A 1 -46.73 -15.95 1.37
CA MET A 1 -46.33 -14.67 0.76
C MET A 1 -45.43 -13.85 1.69
N ASN A 2 -45.82 -13.62 2.95
CA ASN A 2 -45.07 -12.77 3.88
C ASN A 2 -43.63 -13.24 4.20
N ARG A 3 -43.37 -14.56 4.27
CA ARG A 3 -42.03 -15.10 4.57
C ARG A 3 -41.03 -14.89 3.41
N ILE A 4 -41.50 -14.97 2.18
CA ILE A 4 -40.69 -14.75 0.96
C ILE A 4 -40.42 -13.24 0.81
N LEU A 5 -41.44 -12.40 1.07
CA LEU A 5 -41.29 -10.94 1.07
C LEU A 5 -40.29 -10.47 2.14
N LEU A 6 -40.32 -11.08 3.33
CA LEU A 6 -39.36 -10.82 4.42
C LEU A 6 -37.93 -11.26 4.07
N ALA A 7 -37.77 -12.42 3.44
CA ALA A 7 -36.47 -12.89 2.98
C ALA A 7 -35.89 -11.97 1.89
N PHE A 8 -36.74 -11.48 0.98
CA PHE A 8 -36.33 -10.55 -0.08
C PHE A 8 -35.92 -9.18 0.48
N THR A 9 -36.67 -8.64 1.44
CA THR A 9 -36.30 -7.38 2.11
C THR A 9 -35.01 -7.50 2.92
N LEU A 10 -34.78 -8.63 3.59
CA LEU A 10 -33.53 -8.90 4.30
C LEU A 10 -32.33 -8.98 3.34
N LEU A 11 -32.52 -9.60 2.17
CA LEU A 11 -31.46 -9.77 1.16
C LEU A 11 -31.06 -8.44 0.48
N VAL A 12 -32.03 -7.54 0.27
CA VAL A 12 -31.80 -6.16 -0.20
C VAL A 12 -31.11 -5.31 0.88
N PHE A 13 -31.47 -5.49 2.14
CA PHE A 13 -30.83 -4.78 3.26
C PHE A 13 -29.36 -5.21 3.43
N LEU A 14 -29.06 -6.50 3.32
CA LEU A 14 -27.69 -7.02 3.37
C LEU A 14 -26.82 -6.54 2.19
N HIS A 15 -27.38 -6.39 0.99
CA HIS A 15 -26.66 -5.81 -0.16
C HIS A 15 -26.28 -4.33 0.04
N SER A 16 -27.12 -3.56 0.74
CA SER A 16 -26.86 -2.13 0.99
C SER A 16 -25.65 -1.88 1.91
N ILE A 17 -25.33 -2.83 2.81
CA ILE A 17 -24.19 -2.72 3.73
C ILE A 17 -22.85 -2.82 2.97
N SER A 18 -22.80 -3.55 1.86
CA SER A 18 -21.58 -3.75 1.07
C SER A 18 -21.16 -2.51 0.24
N LEU A 19 -22.06 -1.56 -0.01
CA LEU A 19 -21.77 -0.35 -0.81
C LEU A 19 -21.16 0.80 0.01
N GLY A 20 -21.07 0.65 1.34
CA GLY A 20 -20.61 1.69 2.27
C GLY A 20 -19.10 1.72 2.56
N GLN A 21 -18.32 0.73 2.11
CA GLN A 21 -16.86 0.71 2.32
C GLN A 21 -16.11 1.62 1.34
N LYS A 22 -16.36 2.94 1.38
CA LYS A 22 -15.34 3.90 0.94
C LYS A 22 -14.44 4.16 2.14
N SER A 23 -13.31 3.46 2.23
CA SER A 23 -12.25 3.89 3.15
C SER A 23 -11.88 5.31 2.76
N LYS A 24 -12.12 6.28 3.65
CA LYS A 24 -11.60 7.63 3.46
C LYS A 24 -10.08 7.51 3.51
N SER A 25 -9.43 7.46 2.35
CA SER A 25 -7.98 7.56 2.28
C SER A 25 -7.60 8.90 2.88
N ASN A 26 -6.94 8.88 4.04
CA ASN A 26 -6.49 10.08 4.71
C ASN A 26 -5.25 10.59 3.96
N THR A 27 -5.47 11.35 2.88
CA THR A 27 -4.37 11.87 2.06
C THR A 27 -3.58 12.90 2.86
N ILE A 28 -2.29 12.66 3.03
CA ILE A 28 -1.38 13.54 3.78
C ILE A 28 -0.39 14.27 2.88
N LEU A 29 -0.19 13.79 1.65
CA LEU A 29 0.71 14.37 0.65
C LEU A 29 0.10 14.17 -0.73
N THR A 30 0.19 15.21 -1.57
CA THR A 30 -0.18 15.15 -2.99
C THR A 30 1.00 15.70 -3.80
N ILE A 31 1.40 14.98 -4.84
CA ILE A 31 2.40 15.42 -5.82
C ILE A 31 1.77 15.22 -7.20
N ASP A 32 1.51 16.31 -7.92
CA ASP A 32 0.68 16.33 -9.13
C ASP A 32 -0.68 15.64 -8.89
N GLU A 33 -1.00 14.60 -9.65
CA GLU A 33 -2.24 13.81 -9.50
C GLU A 33 -2.11 12.65 -8.50
N ASN A 34 -0.90 12.40 -7.99
CA ASN A 34 -0.62 11.28 -7.08
C ASN A 34 -0.92 11.66 -5.62
N LYS A 35 -1.73 10.82 -4.95
CA LYS A 35 -2.11 11.00 -3.55
C LYS A 35 -1.47 9.93 -2.69
N PHE A 36 -0.82 10.34 -1.61
CA PHE A 36 -0.19 9.46 -0.63
C PHE A 36 -0.96 9.51 0.69
N SER A 37 -1.28 8.32 1.21
CA SER A 37 -2.14 8.18 2.37
C SER A 37 -1.34 8.12 3.67
N LEU A 38 -2.00 8.46 4.78
CA LEU A 38 -1.44 8.33 6.12
C LEU A 38 -1.00 6.89 6.40
N GLU A 39 -1.78 5.90 5.95
CA GLU A 39 -1.52 4.49 6.17
C GLU A 39 -0.23 4.05 5.48
N GLU A 40 0.00 4.48 4.24
CA GLU A 40 1.25 4.21 3.50
C GLU A 40 2.44 4.85 4.23
N PHE A 41 2.33 6.11 4.60
CA PHE A 41 3.37 6.82 5.33
C PHE A 41 3.70 6.13 6.66
N MET A 42 2.68 5.80 7.46
CA MET A 42 2.87 5.16 8.76
C MET A 42 3.43 3.74 8.61
N TYR A 43 3.05 3.00 7.57
CA TYR A 43 3.65 1.70 7.27
C TYR A 43 5.16 1.84 7.02
N VAL A 44 5.56 2.75 6.15
CA VAL A 44 6.97 2.99 5.82
C VAL A 44 7.75 3.54 7.01
N TYR A 45 7.15 4.47 7.78
CA TYR A 45 7.71 5.00 9.02
C TYR A 45 7.99 3.88 10.03
N ASN A 46 6.99 3.08 10.37
CA ASN A 46 7.11 2.02 11.38
C ASN A 46 8.10 0.94 10.93
N LYS A 47 8.10 0.57 9.64
CA LYS A 47 9.04 -0.42 9.08
C LYS A 47 10.50 0.02 9.19
N ASN A 48 10.77 1.31 9.03
CA ASN A 48 12.13 1.84 9.09
C ASN A 48 12.56 2.22 10.52
N ASN A 49 11.63 2.28 11.47
CA ASN A 49 11.85 2.69 12.86
C ASN A 49 11.50 1.57 13.86
N THR A 50 11.76 0.30 13.50
CA THR A 50 11.38 -0.89 14.29
C THR A 50 12.00 -0.96 15.69
N ASN A 51 13.12 -0.25 15.92
CA ASN A 51 13.81 -0.23 17.22
C ASN A 51 13.36 0.93 18.13
N SER A 52 12.48 1.79 17.64
CA SER A 52 11.95 2.94 18.37
C SER A 52 10.76 2.48 19.22
N SER A 53 10.99 2.24 20.51
CA SER A 53 9.94 1.81 21.44
C SER A 53 8.85 2.88 21.67
N LYS A 54 9.00 4.09 21.12
CA LYS A 54 7.99 5.15 21.16
C LYS A 54 8.03 6.00 19.88
N VAL A 55 6.84 6.29 19.33
CA VAL A 55 6.67 7.29 18.27
C VAL A 55 6.71 8.67 18.91
N GLU A 56 7.72 9.47 18.59
CA GLU A 56 7.84 10.86 19.05
C GLU A 56 7.48 11.82 17.92
N SER A 57 6.67 12.85 18.21
CA SER A 57 6.17 13.80 17.18
C SER A 57 7.31 14.42 16.36
N LYS A 58 8.40 14.84 17.01
CA LYS A 58 9.56 15.43 16.33
C LYS A 58 10.19 14.45 15.33
N ASN A 59 10.28 13.17 15.69
CA ASN A 59 10.82 12.13 14.82
C ASN A 59 9.89 11.89 13.61
N VAL A 60 8.57 11.95 13.80
CA VAL A 60 7.58 11.84 12.72
C VAL A 60 7.69 13.01 11.74
N ASP A 61 7.81 14.24 12.25
CA ASP A 61 7.94 15.44 11.41
C ASP A 61 9.23 15.43 10.59
N ASP A 62 10.36 15.07 11.21
CA ASP A 62 11.64 14.93 10.53
C ASP A 62 11.58 13.83 9.46
N TYR A 63 10.90 12.71 9.77
CA TYR A 63 10.70 11.63 8.81
C TYR A 63 9.75 12.02 7.67
N MET A 64 8.75 12.86 7.92
CA MET A 64 7.87 13.40 6.88
C MET A 64 8.69 14.15 5.83
N ASN A 65 9.66 14.96 6.25
CA ASN A 65 10.55 15.66 5.31
C ASN A 65 11.36 14.68 4.45
N LEU A 66 11.88 13.59 5.03
CA LEU A 66 12.56 12.53 4.28
C LEU A 66 11.62 11.83 3.30
N TYR A 67 10.38 11.55 3.72
CA TYR A 67 9.36 10.92 2.90
C TYR A 67 9.00 11.80 1.68
N VAL A 68 8.74 13.09 1.89
CA VAL A 68 8.45 14.04 0.80
C VAL A 68 9.62 14.10 -0.19
N ASN A 69 10.85 14.26 0.30
CA ASN A 69 12.04 14.29 -0.54
C ASN A 69 12.23 12.99 -1.33
N PHE A 70 11.94 11.84 -0.73
CA PHE A 70 11.97 10.56 -1.41
C PHE A 70 10.93 10.51 -2.54
N ARG A 71 9.67 10.85 -2.28
CA ARG A 71 8.61 10.83 -3.30
C ARG A 71 8.91 11.78 -4.46
N LEU A 72 9.45 12.97 -4.19
CA LEU A 72 9.87 13.92 -5.22
C LEU A 72 10.99 13.37 -6.11
N LYS A 73 11.99 12.70 -5.52
CA LYS A 73 13.08 12.07 -6.29
C LYS A 73 12.59 10.92 -7.17
N VAL A 74 11.64 10.13 -6.66
CA VAL A 74 11.00 9.06 -7.45
C VAL A 74 10.26 9.66 -8.64
N LYS A 75 9.45 10.70 -8.41
CA LYS A 75 8.71 11.38 -9.47
C LYS A 75 9.63 11.95 -10.56
N GLU A 76 10.70 12.63 -10.17
CA GLU A 76 11.68 13.16 -11.13
C GLU A 76 12.36 12.04 -11.94
N ALA A 77 12.65 10.89 -11.30
CA ALA A 77 13.24 9.75 -12.00
C ALA A 77 12.26 9.13 -13.01
N GLU A 78 10.98 9.02 -12.65
CA GLU A 78 9.89 8.58 -13.55
C GLU A 78 9.69 9.55 -14.72
N ASP A 79 9.71 10.87 -14.46
CA ASP A 79 9.60 11.90 -15.50
C ASP A 79 10.77 11.85 -16.50
N ARG A 80 11.95 11.41 -16.04
CA ARG A 80 13.14 11.15 -16.87
C ARG A 80 13.12 9.78 -17.54
N GLY A 81 12.09 8.96 -17.30
CA GLY A 81 11.97 7.60 -17.83
C GLY A 81 13.03 6.62 -17.32
N MET A 82 13.64 6.88 -16.16
CA MET A 82 14.73 6.04 -15.61
C MET A 82 14.25 4.62 -15.27
N ASP A 83 12.99 4.50 -14.87
CA ASP A 83 12.25 3.25 -14.61
C ASP A 83 12.01 2.42 -15.88
N THR A 84 12.13 3.02 -17.06
CA THR A 84 12.00 2.32 -18.35
C THR A 84 13.33 1.86 -18.93
N SER A 85 14.45 2.19 -18.27
CA SER A 85 15.78 1.79 -18.73
C SER A 85 15.96 0.27 -18.71
N ALA A 86 16.70 -0.28 -19.68
CA ALA A 86 16.95 -1.72 -19.75
C ALA A 86 17.64 -2.27 -18.49
N ALA A 87 18.51 -1.48 -17.88
CA ALA A 87 19.18 -1.83 -16.63
C ALA A 87 18.17 -1.96 -15.47
N PHE A 88 17.29 -0.97 -15.30
CA PHE A 88 16.26 -1.01 -14.28
C PHE A 88 15.30 -2.17 -14.47
N ILE A 89 14.80 -2.40 -15.69
CA ILE A 89 13.88 -3.52 -16.00
C ILE A 89 14.55 -4.86 -15.66
N LYS A 90 15.82 -5.04 -16.02
CA LYS A 90 16.58 -6.25 -15.72
C LYS A 90 16.74 -6.47 -14.21
N GLU A 91 17.07 -5.42 -13.48
CA GLU A 91 17.23 -5.48 -12.02
C GLU A 91 15.90 -5.80 -11.32
N LEU A 92 14.82 -5.09 -11.69
CA LEU A 92 13.47 -5.31 -11.17
C LEU A 92 12.98 -6.75 -11.43
N ALA A 93 13.25 -7.30 -12.61
CA ALA A 93 12.94 -8.71 -12.91
C ALA A 93 13.72 -9.68 -12.01
N GLY A 94 14.98 -9.35 -11.70
CA GLY A 94 15.81 -10.10 -10.74
C GLY A 94 15.19 -10.12 -9.34
N TYR A 95 14.81 -8.95 -8.80
CA TYR A 95 14.16 -8.87 -7.48
C TYR A 95 12.84 -9.64 -7.43
N ARG A 96 11.99 -9.52 -8.46
CA ARG A 96 10.74 -10.28 -8.56
C ARG A 96 11.00 -11.78 -8.52
N THR A 97 11.99 -12.25 -9.28
CA THR A 97 12.37 -13.67 -9.30
C THR A 97 12.81 -14.15 -7.91
N GLN A 98 13.65 -13.36 -7.22
CA GLN A 98 14.13 -13.70 -5.88
C GLN A 98 13.01 -13.76 -4.84
N LEU A 99 12.12 -12.76 -4.84
CA LEU A 99 10.99 -12.69 -3.90
C LEU A 99 9.94 -13.76 -4.15
N ALA A 100 9.80 -14.24 -5.38
CA ALA A 100 8.87 -15.31 -5.72
C ALA A 100 9.34 -16.69 -5.26
N LYS A 101 10.66 -16.93 -5.11
CA LYS A 101 11.23 -18.25 -4.79
C LYS A 101 10.51 -19.00 -3.65
N PRO A 102 10.22 -18.39 -2.48
CA PRO A 102 9.58 -19.10 -1.37
C PRO A 102 8.13 -19.55 -1.65
N TYR A 103 7.51 -19.05 -2.72
CA TYR A 103 6.14 -19.36 -3.13
C TYR A 103 6.07 -20.33 -4.32
N LEU A 104 7.21 -20.63 -4.95
CA LEU A 104 7.30 -21.52 -6.12
C LEU A 104 7.64 -22.97 -5.73
N THR A 105 7.92 -23.21 -4.45
CA THR A 105 8.10 -24.54 -3.89
C THR A 105 6.88 -24.92 -3.07
N ASP A 106 6.30 -26.08 -3.36
CA ASP A 106 5.18 -26.61 -2.59
C ASP A 106 5.63 -26.84 -1.14
N LYS A 107 4.81 -26.44 -0.16
CA LYS A 107 5.10 -26.64 1.28
C LYS A 107 4.75 -28.06 1.75
N SER A 108 4.68 -29.01 0.83
CA SER A 108 4.64 -30.44 1.10
C SER A 108 5.93 -31.00 0.50
N VAL A 109 6.85 -31.61 1.22
CA VAL A 109 6.73 -32.55 2.33
C VAL A 109 8.02 -32.40 3.17
N ASP A 110 7.90 -31.99 4.43
CA ASP A 110 8.86 -32.38 5.45
C ASP A 110 8.31 -33.65 6.11
N GLU A 111 8.98 -34.78 5.88
CA GLU A 111 9.00 -35.92 6.82
C GLU A 111 10.04 -35.65 7.91
#